data_AF-A0A5P6P2J2-F1
#
_entry.id   AF-A0A5P6P2J2-F1
#
_cell.length_a   1.000
_cell.length_b   1.000
_cell.length_c   1.000
_cell.angle_alpha   90.00
_cell.angle_beta   90.00
_cell.angle_gamma   90.00
#
_symmetry.space_group_name_H-M   'P 1'
#
loop_
_entity.id
_entity.type
_entity.pdbx_description
1 polymer ?
#
loop_
_entity_poly.entity_id
_entity_poly.type
_entity_poly.pdbx_seq_one_letter_code
_entity_poly.pdbx_strand_id
1 'polypeptide(L)'
;MRAVRAAALGFVVTSALCALIAWPTDAVAKGNRVPAWYPGPSCNDPAVLGQIAAEFRGRHWASAGFESVDIRPADWESWPQQLIPRRFCEWRIRMWRGAEPVIHPIYYAIIATDPGYRLEWCAVGLDRQWPYDPRCRLAHP
;
A
#
# COMPACT_ATOMS: atom_id res chain seq x y z
N MET A 1 -5.36 -15.99 64.59
CA MET A 1 -4.37 -15.70 63.52
C MET A 1 -4.33 -16.81 62.44
N ARG A 2 -5.42 -17.04 61.68
CA ARG A 2 -5.41 -18.03 60.57
C ARG A 2 -6.20 -17.63 59.31
N ALA A 3 -7.05 -16.60 59.35
CA ALA A 3 -7.97 -16.31 58.24
C ALA A 3 -7.45 -15.31 57.17
N VAL A 4 -6.37 -14.56 57.43
CA VAL A 4 -5.95 -13.47 56.54
C VAL A 4 -5.00 -13.93 55.42
N ARG A 5 -4.43 -15.13 55.49
CA ARG A 5 -3.46 -15.63 54.50
C ARG A 5 -4.09 -16.20 53.22
N ALA A 6 -5.40 -16.46 53.20
CA ALA A 6 -6.06 -17.11 52.08
C ALA A 6 -6.46 -16.14 50.94
N ALA A 7 -6.65 -14.85 51.24
CA ALA A 7 -7.14 -13.88 50.25
C ALA A 7 -6.06 -13.38 49.27
N ALA A 8 -4.78 -13.41 49.67
CA ALA A 8 -3.69 -12.92 48.81
C ALA A 8 -3.33 -13.91 47.68
N LEU A 9 -3.64 -15.20 47.83
CA LEU A 9 -3.34 -16.23 46.82
C LEU A 9 -4.37 -16.28 45.68
N GLY A 10 -5.59 -15.79 45.88
CA GLY A 10 -6.63 -15.79 44.84
C GLY A 10 -6.41 -14.75 43.74
N PHE A 11 -5.80 -13.61 44.06
CA PHE A 11 -5.60 -12.50 43.13
C PHE A 11 -4.39 -12.69 42.20
N VAL A 12 -3.35 -13.40 42.66
CA VAL A 12 -2.14 -13.64 41.85
C VAL A 12 -2.39 -14.66 40.73
N VAL A 13 -3.29 -15.62 40.94
CA VAL A 13 -3.54 -16.70 39.97
C VAL A 13 -4.38 -16.22 38.78
N THR A 14 -5.29 -15.25 38.98
CA THR A 14 -6.16 -14.74 37.91
C THR A 14 -5.44 -13.81 36.93
N SER A 15 -4.45 -13.04 37.38
CA SER A 15 -3.66 -12.16 36.48
C SER A 15 -2.71 -12.94 35.57
N ALA A 16 -2.18 -14.07 36.03
CA ALA A 16 -1.27 -14.91 35.24
C ALA A 16 -1.96 -15.59 34.05
N LEU A 17 -3.27 -15.87 34.15
CA LEU A 17 -4.05 -16.51 33.08
C LEU A 17 -4.31 -15.59 31.88
N CYS A 18 -4.39 -14.27 32.06
CA CYS A 18 -4.53 -13.35 30.93
C CYS A 18 -3.25 -13.20 30.10
N ALA A 19 -2.07 -13.42 30.69
CA ALA A 19 -0.80 -13.38 29.95
C ALA A 19 -0.61 -14.61 29.03
N LEU A 20 -1.29 -15.72 29.32
CA LEU A 20 -1.20 -16.95 28.54
C LEU A 20 -2.07 -16.96 27.28
N ILE A 21 -2.98 -15.98 27.14
CA ILE A 21 -3.78 -15.75 25.93
C ILE A 21 -3.26 -14.52 25.16
N ALA A 22 -2.01 -14.14 25.37
CA ALA A 22 -1.31 -13.27 24.44
C ALA A 22 -1.19 -14.03 23.12
N TRP A 23 -2.14 -13.81 22.20
CA TRP A 23 -1.98 -14.23 20.82
C TRP A 23 -0.65 -13.68 20.35
N PRO A 24 0.25 -14.51 19.78
CA PRO A 24 1.47 -14.01 19.20
C PRO A 24 1.06 -13.03 18.09
N THR A 25 1.18 -11.73 18.37
CA THR A 25 0.93 -10.67 17.38
C THR A 25 1.83 -10.81 16.16
N ASP A 26 2.91 -11.59 16.32
CA ASP A 26 3.95 -11.80 15.32
C ASP A 26 3.62 -12.95 14.36
N ALA A 27 2.70 -13.86 14.74
CA ALA A 27 2.33 -15.01 13.90
C ALA A 27 1.46 -14.63 12.69
N VAL A 28 0.98 -13.38 12.62
CA VAL A 28 0.29 -12.83 11.43
C VAL A 28 1.30 -12.20 10.45
N ALA A 29 2.61 -12.31 10.68
CA ALA A 29 3.57 -12.26 9.57
C ALA A 29 3.45 -13.57 8.77
N LYS A 30 2.36 -13.70 8.00
CA LYS A 30 2.19 -14.78 7.02
C LYS A 30 3.47 -14.88 6.21
N GLY A 31 4.14 -16.03 6.26
CA GLY A 31 5.34 -16.31 5.47
C GLY A 31 5.15 -15.82 4.05
N ASN A 32 5.96 -14.83 3.67
CA ASN A 32 5.88 -14.23 2.35
C ASN A 32 6.24 -15.31 1.32
N ARG A 33 5.26 -15.75 0.54
CA ARG A 33 5.47 -16.76 -0.52
C ARG A 33 6.24 -16.19 -1.70
N VAL A 34 6.27 -14.86 -1.82
CA VAL A 34 7.06 -14.17 -2.83
C VAL A 34 8.50 -14.06 -2.32
N PRO A 35 9.50 -14.50 -3.10
CA PRO A 35 10.89 -14.31 -2.71
C PRO A 35 11.23 -12.81 -2.59
N ALA A 36 12.05 -12.44 -1.61
CA ALA A 36 12.46 -11.04 -1.39
C ALA A 36 13.11 -10.39 -2.61
N TRP A 37 13.70 -11.18 -3.52
CA TRP A 37 14.33 -10.71 -4.75
C TRP A 37 13.38 -10.63 -5.95
N TYR A 38 12.08 -10.93 -5.80
CA TYR A 38 11.13 -10.95 -6.92
C TYR A 38 11.24 -9.67 -7.75
N PRO A 39 11.67 -9.76 -9.02
CA PRO A 39 12.00 -8.56 -9.79
C PRO A 39 10.75 -7.77 -10.14
N GLY A 40 9.63 -8.46 -10.41
CA GLY A 40 8.38 -7.88 -10.85
C GLY A 40 8.50 -7.01 -12.12
N PRO A 41 7.39 -6.43 -12.59
CA PRO A 41 7.41 -5.43 -13.64
C PRO A 41 8.18 -4.16 -13.23
N SER A 42 8.68 -3.42 -14.22
CA SER A 42 9.22 -2.07 -14.01
C SER A 42 8.11 -1.03 -13.94
N CYS A 43 8.44 0.19 -13.50
CA CYS A 43 7.49 1.32 -13.46
C CYS A 43 6.93 1.62 -14.87
N ASN A 44 7.79 1.53 -15.87
CA ASN A 44 7.52 1.83 -17.27
C ASN A 44 7.08 0.60 -18.08
N ASP A 45 6.65 -0.47 -17.40
CA ASP A 45 6.09 -1.65 -18.04
C ASP A 45 4.74 -1.33 -18.74
N PRO A 46 4.58 -1.63 -20.04
CA PRO A 46 3.36 -1.29 -20.77
C PRO A 46 2.09 -1.96 -20.25
N ALA A 47 2.18 -3.16 -19.65
CA ALA A 47 1.03 -3.84 -19.07
C ALA A 47 0.57 -3.14 -17.79
N VAL A 48 1.53 -2.70 -16.95
CA VAL A 48 1.25 -1.90 -15.75
C VAL A 48 0.58 -0.58 -16.11
N LEU A 49 1.20 0.19 -17.01
CA LEU A 49 0.67 1.49 -17.43
C LEU A 49 -0.66 1.35 -18.16
N GLY A 50 -0.82 0.31 -18.99
CA GLY A 50 -2.06 0.01 -19.70
C GLY A 50 -3.22 -0.28 -18.75
N GLN A 51 -2.97 -1.03 -17.67
CA GLN A 51 -3.98 -1.30 -16.64
C GLN A 51 -4.38 -0.01 -15.92
N ILE A 52 -3.41 0.78 -15.44
CA ILE A 52 -3.69 2.06 -14.76
C ILE A 52 -4.46 2.99 -15.71
N ALA A 53 -4.07 3.09 -16.97
CA ALA A 53 -4.74 3.92 -17.97
C ALA A 53 -6.19 3.47 -18.26
N ALA A 54 -6.44 2.17 -18.28
CA ALA A 54 -7.78 1.62 -18.46
C ALA A 54 -8.67 1.94 -17.25
N GLU A 55 -8.19 1.67 -16.05
CA GLU A 55 -8.89 1.97 -14.80
C GLU A 55 -9.10 3.48 -14.64
N PHE A 56 -8.11 4.30 -15.00
CA PHE A 56 -8.20 5.76 -14.96
C PHE A 56 -9.33 6.29 -15.83
N ARG A 57 -9.45 5.82 -17.07
CA ARG A 57 -10.54 6.22 -17.97
C ARG A 57 -11.91 5.82 -17.42
N GLY A 58 -12.00 4.67 -16.74
CA GLY A 58 -13.23 4.24 -16.07
C GLY A 58 -13.61 5.12 -14.88
N ARG A 59 -12.63 5.45 -14.01
CA ARG A 59 -12.84 6.27 -12.79
C ARG A 59 -13.04 7.76 -13.10
N HIS A 60 -12.36 8.25 -14.14
CA HIS A 60 -12.30 9.67 -14.52
C HIS A 60 -12.91 9.92 -15.90
N TRP A 61 -14.06 9.32 -16.17
CA TRP A 61 -14.75 9.39 -17.47
C TRP A 61 -15.01 10.82 -18.00
N ALA A 62 -15.12 11.81 -17.09
CA ALA A 62 -15.31 13.22 -17.45
C ALA A 62 -14.02 13.94 -17.86
N SER A 63 -12.87 13.26 -17.85
CA SER A 63 -11.60 13.83 -18.34
C SER A 63 -11.49 13.66 -19.86
N ALA A 64 -11.04 14.70 -20.57
CA ALA A 64 -10.89 14.70 -22.03
C ALA A 64 -9.70 13.84 -22.55
N GLY A 65 -9.24 12.88 -21.75
CA GLY A 65 -8.00 12.15 -21.96
C GLY A 65 -6.79 12.78 -21.27
N PHE A 66 -5.65 12.10 -21.37
CA PHE A 66 -4.38 12.53 -20.80
C PHE A 66 -3.20 12.09 -21.67
N GLU A 67 -2.07 12.76 -21.51
CA GLU A 67 -0.79 12.47 -22.15
C GLU A 67 0.25 12.10 -21.09
N SER A 68 1.07 11.09 -21.34
CA SER A 68 2.19 10.74 -20.45
C SER A 68 3.31 11.78 -20.57
N VAL A 69 3.78 12.31 -19.45
CA VAL A 69 4.90 13.27 -19.40
C VAL A 69 6.20 12.58 -18.99
N ASP A 70 6.19 11.90 -17.85
CA ASP A 70 7.39 11.29 -17.26
C ASP A 70 7.01 10.14 -16.33
N ILE A 71 7.85 9.11 -16.27
CA ILE A 71 7.69 7.95 -15.39
C ILE A 71 9.02 7.66 -14.73
N ARG A 72 9.02 7.65 -13.40
CA ARG A 72 10.22 7.39 -12.61
C ARG A 72 9.94 6.53 -11.39
N PRO A 73 10.93 5.79 -10.88
CA PRO A 73 10.86 5.21 -9.54
C PRO A 73 10.61 6.33 -8.52
N ALA A 74 9.72 6.08 -7.56
CA ALA A 74 9.70 6.89 -6.34
C ALA A 74 10.89 6.46 -5.48
N ASP A 75 11.45 7.37 -4.68
CA ASP A 75 12.64 7.10 -3.88
C ASP A 75 12.50 5.77 -3.14
N TRP A 76 13.40 4.83 -3.44
CA TRP A 76 13.36 3.49 -2.89
C TRP A 76 13.89 3.57 -1.46
N GLU A 77 13.01 3.57 -0.46
CA GLU A 77 13.44 3.14 0.85
C GLU A 77 13.42 1.61 0.85
N SER A 78 14.48 0.97 1.33
CA SER A 78 14.61 -0.49 1.28
C SER A 78 13.48 -1.14 2.06
N TRP A 79 12.47 -1.66 1.36
CA TRP A 79 11.35 -2.34 1.99
C TRP A 79 11.87 -3.49 2.85
N PRO A 80 11.43 -3.61 4.13
CA PRO A 80 11.88 -4.68 5.01
C PRO A 80 11.67 -6.05 4.37
N GLN A 81 12.69 -6.91 4.37
CA GLN A 81 12.67 -8.22 3.70
C GLN A 81 11.56 -9.18 4.20
N GLN A 82 10.99 -8.89 5.37
CA GLN A 82 9.89 -9.65 5.98
C GLN A 82 8.50 -9.25 5.47
N LEU A 83 8.41 -8.20 4.64
CA LEU A 83 7.17 -7.75 4.02
C LEU A 83 7.13 -8.18 2.54
N ILE A 84 5.92 -8.26 1.99
CA ILE A 84 5.70 -8.52 0.56
C ILE A 84 6.39 -7.41 -0.25
N PRO A 85 7.26 -7.73 -1.24
CA PRO A 85 7.96 -6.73 -2.04
C PRO A 85 7.01 -5.76 -2.73
N ARG A 86 7.33 -4.46 -2.65
CA ARG A 86 6.58 -3.38 -3.30
C ARG A 86 7.55 -2.43 -4.01
N ARG A 87 7.23 -2.08 -5.25
CA ARG A 87 7.94 -1.05 -6.02
C ARG A 87 7.06 0.16 -6.16
N PHE A 88 7.50 1.31 -5.65
CA PHE A 88 6.79 2.58 -5.76
C PHE A 88 7.29 3.37 -6.97
N CYS A 89 6.36 4.00 -7.66
CA CYS A 89 6.61 4.70 -8.90
C CYS A 89 5.75 5.97 -8.97
N GLU A 90 6.28 7.00 -9.65
CA GLU A 90 5.57 8.22 -10.00
C GLU A 90 5.39 8.28 -11.52
N TRP A 91 4.17 8.56 -11.95
CA TRP A 91 3.82 8.84 -13.34
C TRP A 91 3.14 10.20 -13.43
N ARG A 92 3.73 11.12 -14.19
CA ARG A 92 3.14 12.44 -14.44
C ARG A 92 2.30 12.40 -15.71
N ILE A 93 1.04 12.76 -15.59
CA ILE A 93 0.13 12.90 -16.73
C ILE A 93 -0.25 14.35 -16.95
N ARG A 94 -0.38 14.74 -18.21
CA ARG A 94 -0.87 16.05 -18.64
C ARG A 94 -2.32 15.91 -19.10
N MET A 95 -3.19 16.75 -18.57
CA MET A 95 -4.63 16.74 -18.90
C MET A 95 -5.10 18.10 -19.37
N TRP A 96 -5.92 18.11 -20.42
CA TRP A 96 -6.53 19.32 -20.96
C TRP A 96 -7.94 19.50 -20.36
N ARG A 97 -8.12 20.50 -19.49
CA ARG A 97 -9.45 20.91 -18.97
C ARG A 97 -9.89 22.29 -19.48
N GLY A 98 -9.14 22.90 -20.39
CA GLY A 98 -9.36 24.25 -20.91
C GLY A 98 -8.22 24.65 -21.84
N ALA A 99 -7.95 25.97 -21.95
CA ALA A 99 -6.88 26.49 -22.79
C ALA A 99 -5.47 26.08 -22.32
N GLU A 100 -5.31 25.81 -21.03
CA GLU A 100 -4.03 25.38 -20.45
C GLU A 100 -4.12 23.95 -19.91
N PRO A 101 -3.09 23.12 -20.13
CA PRO A 101 -3.03 21.77 -19.59
C PRO A 101 -2.59 21.78 -18.12
N VAL A 102 -3.21 20.92 -17.31
CA VAL A 102 -2.83 20.70 -15.91
C VAL A 102 -2.08 19.39 -15.79
N ILE A 103 -0.96 19.39 -15.06
CA ILE A 103 -0.19 18.18 -14.77
C ILE A 103 -0.65 17.58 -13.44
N HIS A 104 -0.98 16.30 -13.48
CA HIS A 104 -1.34 15.51 -12.30
C HIS A 104 -0.32 14.38 -12.10
N PRO A 105 0.30 14.25 -10.91
CA PRO A 105 1.06 13.06 -10.58
C PRO A 105 0.12 11.90 -10.21
N ILE A 106 0.46 10.72 -10.71
CA ILE A 106 -0.09 9.42 -10.36
C ILE A 106 0.98 8.68 -9.58
N TYR A 107 0.69 8.36 -8.33
CA TYR A 107 1.52 7.48 -7.52
C TYR A 107 0.96 6.07 -7.56
N TYR A 108 1.83 5.09 -7.76
CA TYR A 108 1.44 3.70 -7.81
C TYR A 108 2.49 2.76 -7.22
N ALA A 109 2.01 1.68 -6.63
CA ALA A 109 2.80 0.60 -6.10
C ALA A 109 2.53 -0.68 -6.90
N ILE A 110 3.59 -1.30 -7.38
CA ILE A 110 3.57 -2.66 -7.95
C ILE A 110 3.87 -3.60 -6.79
N ILE A 111 2.84 -4.32 -6.35
CA ILE A 111 2.89 -5.20 -5.19
C ILE A 111 2.98 -6.62 -5.69
N ALA A 112 4.07 -7.31 -5.33
CA ALA A 112 4.26 -8.68 -5.75
C ALA A 112 3.20 -9.61 -5.13
N THR A 113 2.67 -10.54 -5.91
CA THR A 113 1.72 -11.56 -5.45
C THR A 113 2.15 -12.93 -5.93
N ASP A 114 1.61 -13.98 -5.31
CA ASP A 114 1.83 -15.36 -5.74
C ASP A 114 0.50 -15.94 -6.26
N PRO A 115 0.30 -16.05 -7.59
CA PRO A 115 1.18 -15.59 -8.68
C PRO A 115 1.02 -14.09 -9.03
N GLY A 116 2.02 -13.50 -9.70
CA GLY A 116 1.90 -12.21 -10.40
C GLY A 116 2.16 -10.94 -9.57
N TYR A 117 1.38 -9.89 -9.85
CA TYR A 117 1.42 -8.63 -9.12
C TYR A 117 0.02 -8.01 -9.03
N ARG A 118 -0.15 -7.10 -8.06
CA ARG A 118 -1.30 -6.22 -7.93
C ARG A 118 -0.84 -4.77 -8.01
N LEU A 119 -1.68 -3.91 -8.58
CA LEU A 119 -1.47 -2.47 -8.62
C LEU A 119 -2.34 -1.77 -7.58
N GLU A 120 -1.73 -0.85 -6.85
CA GLU A 120 -2.41 0.11 -5.99
C GLU A 120 -1.98 1.50 -6.44
N TRP A 121 -2.92 2.39 -6.78
CA TRP A 121 -2.59 3.67 -7.41
C TRP A 121 -3.61 4.79 -7.16
N CYS A 122 -3.12 6.03 -7.23
CA CYS A 122 -3.90 7.23 -6.95
C CYS A 122 -3.43 8.42 -7.79
N ALA A 123 -4.37 9.22 -8.28
CA ALA A 123 -4.12 10.43 -9.06
C ALA A 123 -4.35 11.70 -8.23
N VAL A 124 -3.28 12.44 -7.95
CA VAL A 124 -3.32 13.61 -7.07
C VAL A 124 -4.17 14.73 -7.67
N GLY A 125 -5.13 15.20 -6.88
CA GLY A 125 -6.06 16.26 -7.28
C GLY A 125 -7.19 15.81 -8.21
N LEU A 126 -7.26 14.52 -8.54
CA LEU A 126 -8.32 13.93 -9.36
C LEU A 126 -9.20 12.97 -8.54
N ASP A 127 -8.58 12.08 -7.76
CA ASP A 127 -9.30 11.14 -6.91
C ASP A 127 -10.01 11.86 -5.75
N ARG A 128 -11.34 11.76 -5.70
CA ARG A 128 -12.18 12.47 -4.72
C ARG A 128 -12.40 11.75 -3.40
N GLN A 129 -12.27 10.42 -3.38
CA GLN A 129 -12.70 9.56 -2.25
C GLN A 129 -11.53 9.05 -1.38
N TRP A 130 -10.31 9.48 -1.70
CA TRP A 130 -9.10 9.33 -0.89
C TRP A 130 -8.88 7.93 -0.29
N PRO A 131 -9.05 6.82 -1.06
CA PRO A 131 -8.75 5.49 -0.53
C PRO A 131 -7.27 5.34 -0.12
N TYR A 132 -6.41 6.23 -0.62
CA TYR A 132 -4.96 6.27 -0.34
C TYR A 132 -4.52 7.49 0.47
N ASP A 133 -5.40 8.06 1.33
CA ASP A 133 -5.13 9.25 2.14
C ASP A 133 -5.03 10.57 1.29
N PRO A 134 -5.30 11.77 1.86
CA PRO A 134 -4.95 13.06 1.23
C PRO A 134 -3.65 13.03 0.43
N ARG A 135 -3.69 13.47 -0.83
CA ARG A 135 -2.52 13.51 -1.74
C ARG A 135 -1.85 12.15 -1.99
N CYS A 136 -2.59 11.05 -1.84
CA CYS A 136 -2.09 9.71 -2.18
C CYS A 136 -0.93 9.24 -1.29
N ARG A 137 -0.86 9.65 -0.01
CA ARG A 137 0.23 9.29 0.91
C ARG A 137 0.43 7.78 1.05
N LEU A 138 -0.62 6.96 0.95
CA LEU A 138 -0.49 5.50 1.04
C LEU A 138 0.01 4.84 -0.25
N ALA A 139 -0.03 5.55 -1.38
CA ALA A 139 0.54 5.11 -2.65
C ALA A 139 1.93 5.71 -2.90
N HIS A 140 2.43 6.50 -1.95
CA HIS A 140 3.76 7.10 -1.91
C HIS A 140 4.60 6.35 -0.84
N PRO A 141 5.94 6.29 -0.97
CA PRO A 141 6.81 5.90 0.15
C PRO A 141 6.57 6.72 1.42
#